data_AF-A0A7X7SCX3-F1
#
_entry.id   AF-A0A7X7SCX3-F1
#
_cell.length_a   1.000
_cell.length_b   1.000
_cell.length_c   1.000
_cell.angle_alpha   90.00
_cell.angle_beta   90.00
_cell.angle_gamma   90.00
#
_symmetry.space_group_name_H-M   'P 1'
#
loop_
_entity.id
_entity.type
_entity.pdbx_description
1 polymer ?
#
loop_
_entity_poly.entity_id
_entity_poly.type
_entity_poly.pdbx_seq_one_letter_code
_entity_poly.pdbx_strand_id
1 'polypeptide(L)'
;VTNGQVLAKLDASTYERQLEQAQAEMESAQASLKLAEANFRRAKELRDLELVSQADFDQAEASLAQSRASLRMREASLRKVEVDLEKTTIFSPMDGIVISRAVDVGQTVAASLNAPVLFKLAQDLRQMRIEAQISEADVGDVAEGQRVSFTVDAFPAQTFTGVVSQVRFEPVTVQNVVNYIAIVDVDNSGLKLRPGMTANAAIETARRENVLRLPNAALRFRPEEGAAVEAEPADDRSPPPDRAEGPPPGGPDGPGPETGARRGSGRGRADRAAGAVRADRRTVYISNGAVSLAARTVATGITDGSWTEVRGPGLKEGEVVVTGVQAGGERSARAAGGSSPFMPGPPRRGMR
;
A
#
# COMPACT_ATOMS: atom_id res chain seq x y z
N VAL A 1 -13.08 -25.76 -1.16
CA VAL A 1 -14.03 -25.75 -2.30
C VAL A 1 -13.25 -25.89 -3.57
N THR A 2 -13.80 -26.62 -4.55
CA THR A 2 -13.15 -26.80 -5.85
C THR A 2 -13.72 -25.85 -6.90
N ASN A 3 -12.99 -25.59 -7.97
CA ASN A 3 -13.48 -24.86 -9.13
C ASN A 3 -14.76 -25.53 -9.68
N GLY A 4 -15.78 -24.74 -9.94
CA GLY A 4 -17.09 -25.22 -10.42
C GLY A 4 -17.97 -25.85 -9.34
N GLN A 5 -17.54 -25.89 -8.07
CA GLN A 5 -18.39 -26.39 -6.99
C GLN A 5 -19.54 -25.41 -6.72
N VAL A 6 -20.75 -25.92 -6.55
CA VAL A 6 -21.93 -25.13 -6.16
C VAL A 6 -21.74 -24.60 -4.73
N LEU A 7 -21.77 -23.27 -4.58
CA LEU A 7 -21.66 -22.56 -3.30
C LEU A 7 -23.04 -22.19 -2.74
N ALA A 8 -23.95 -21.73 -3.59
CA ALA A 8 -25.31 -21.37 -3.22
C ALA A 8 -26.28 -21.61 -4.37
N LYS A 9 -27.55 -21.86 -4.02
CA LYS A 9 -28.67 -21.92 -4.95
C LYS A 9 -29.68 -20.87 -4.54
N LEU A 10 -30.03 -19.98 -5.47
CA LEU A 10 -31.10 -19.01 -5.31
C LEU A 10 -32.44 -19.68 -5.63
N ASP A 11 -33.55 -19.06 -5.22
CA ASP A 11 -34.89 -19.53 -5.62
C ASP A 11 -35.06 -19.39 -7.14
N ALA A 12 -35.03 -20.53 -7.82
CA ALA A 12 -35.13 -20.63 -9.26
C ALA A 12 -36.58 -20.76 -9.77
N SER A 13 -37.58 -20.84 -8.89
CA SER A 13 -38.96 -21.21 -9.27
C SER A 13 -39.57 -20.33 -10.36
N THR A 14 -39.24 -19.03 -10.37
CA THR A 14 -39.72 -18.10 -11.42
C THR A 14 -38.96 -18.29 -12.73
N TYR A 15 -37.66 -18.59 -12.67
CA TYR A 15 -36.82 -18.83 -13.86
C TYR A 15 -37.12 -20.18 -14.50
N GLU A 16 -37.42 -21.21 -13.70
CA GLU A 16 -37.85 -22.52 -14.18
C GLU A 16 -39.18 -22.42 -14.95
N ARG A 17 -40.16 -21.66 -14.44
CA ARG A 17 -41.42 -21.39 -15.15
C ARG A 17 -41.20 -20.61 -16.44
N GLN A 18 -40.28 -19.66 -16.46
CA GLN A 18 -39.91 -18.93 -17.68
C GLN A 18 -39.23 -19.85 -18.70
N LEU A 19 -38.41 -20.80 -18.24
CA LEU A 19 -37.76 -21.78 -19.11
C LEU A 19 -38.81 -22.66 -19.78
N GLU A 20 -39.76 -23.19 -19.01
CA GLU A 20 -40.87 -24.00 -19.53
C GLU A 20 -41.68 -23.21 -20.59
N GLN A 21 -42.00 -21.94 -20.31
CA GLN A 21 -42.68 -21.08 -21.27
C GLN A 21 -41.85 -20.87 -22.56
N ALA A 22 -40.57 -20.54 -22.43
CA ALA A 22 -39.69 -20.30 -23.58
C ALA A 22 -39.48 -21.57 -24.43
N GLN A 23 -39.43 -22.74 -23.79
CA GLN A 23 -39.38 -24.04 -24.46
C GLN A 23 -40.66 -24.29 -25.27
N ALA A 24 -41.83 -24.08 -24.68
CA ALA A 24 -43.10 -24.24 -25.39
C ALA A 24 -43.23 -23.28 -26.60
N GLU A 25 -42.75 -22.05 -26.47
CA GLU A 25 -42.72 -21.08 -27.57
C GLU A 25 -41.75 -21.51 -28.70
N MET A 26 -40.60 -22.08 -28.35
CA MET A 26 -39.64 -22.62 -29.32
C MET A 26 -40.22 -23.83 -30.06
N GLU A 27 -40.88 -24.75 -29.34
CA GLU A 27 -41.55 -25.92 -29.93
C GLU A 27 -42.67 -25.51 -30.91
N SER A 28 -43.48 -24.49 -30.55
CA SER A 28 -44.51 -23.94 -31.43
C SER A 28 -43.92 -23.30 -32.71
N ALA A 29 -42.83 -22.54 -32.57
CA ALA A 29 -42.13 -21.98 -33.72
C ALA A 29 -41.47 -23.07 -34.58
N GLN A 30 -40.98 -24.15 -33.98
CA GLN A 30 -40.41 -25.29 -34.69
C GLN A 30 -41.48 -26.06 -35.46
N ALA A 31 -42.67 -26.26 -34.88
CA ALA A 31 -43.81 -26.86 -35.59
C ALA A 31 -44.25 -25.99 -36.78
N SER A 32 -44.28 -24.67 -36.60
CA SER A 32 -44.59 -23.71 -37.66
C SER A 32 -43.55 -23.72 -38.79
N LEU A 33 -42.26 -23.88 -38.45
CA LEU A 33 -41.19 -24.06 -39.43
C LEU A 33 -41.36 -25.36 -40.21
N LYS A 34 -41.64 -26.48 -39.54
CA LYS A 34 -41.86 -27.78 -40.21
C LYS A 34 -43.01 -27.70 -41.23
N LEU A 35 -44.09 -27.01 -40.88
CA LEU A 35 -45.20 -26.77 -41.81
C LEU A 35 -44.77 -25.91 -43.02
N ALA A 36 -44.07 -24.80 -42.77
CA ALA A 36 -43.58 -23.93 -43.84
C ALA A 36 -42.56 -24.64 -44.75
N GLU A 37 -41.70 -25.50 -44.21
CA GLU A 37 -40.76 -26.32 -44.98
C GLU A 37 -41.46 -27.36 -45.85
N ALA A 38 -42.51 -28.00 -45.33
CA ALA A 38 -43.32 -28.93 -46.12
C ALA A 38 -44.03 -28.22 -47.28
N ASN A 39 -44.58 -27.03 -47.02
CA ASN A 39 -45.25 -26.21 -48.04
C ASN A 39 -44.27 -25.71 -49.11
N PHE A 40 -43.11 -25.19 -48.71
CA PHE A 40 -42.06 -24.78 -49.65
C PHE A 40 -41.56 -25.94 -50.49
N ARG A 41 -41.35 -27.12 -49.89
CA ARG A 41 -40.93 -28.33 -50.62
C ARG A 41 -41.94 -28.72 -51.69
N ARG A 42 -43.23 -28.74 -51.34
CA ARG A 42 -44.32 -29.03 -52.28
C ARG A 42 -44.41 -27.98 -53.39
N ALA A 43 -44.29 -26.69 -53.04
CA ALA A 43 -44.31 -25.60 -54.01
C ALA A 43 -43.12 -25.69 -54.98
N LYS A 44 -41.93 -26.06 -54.49
CA LYS A 44 -40.74 -26.29 -55.30
C LYS A 44 -40.94 -27.44 -56.29
N GLU A 45 -41.39 -28.60 -55.82
CA GLU A 45 -41.65 -29.77 -56.68
C GLU A 45 -42.68 -29.44 -57.78
N LEU A 46 -43.75 -28.72 -57.44
CA LEU A 46 -44.75 -28.28 -58.42
C LEU A 46 -44.22 -27.21 -59.38
N ARG A 47 -43.32 -26.33 -58.92
CA ARG A 47 -42.72 -25.27 -59.75
C ARG A 47 -41.76 -25.85 -60.77
N ASP A 48 -41.01 -26.89 -60.40
CA ASP A 48 -40.12 -27.66 -61.27
C ASP A 48 -40.91 -28.39 -62.39
N LEU A 49 -42.18 -28.72 -62.11
CA LEU A 49 -43.14 -29.27 -63.08
C LEU A 49 -43.96 -28.18 -63.81
N GLU A 50 -43.68 -26.90 -63.57
CA GLU A 50 -44.41 -25.73 -64.12
C GLU A 50 -45.93 -25.70 -63.78
N LEU A 51 -46.33 -26.33 -62.67
CA LEU A 51 -47.73 -26.45 -62.25
C LEU A 51 -48.22 -25.35 -61.29
N VAL A 52 -47.34 -24.45 -60.85
CA VAL A 52 -47.66 -23.32 -59.95
C VAL A 52 -47.04 -22.03 -60.46
N SER A 53 -47.66 -20.89 -60.11
CA SER A 53 -47.17 -19.58 -60.50
C SER A 53 -45.89 -19.21 -59.74
N GLN A 54 -45.10 -18.28 -60.30
CA GLN A 54 -43.93 -17.74 -59.60
C GLN A 54 -44.33 -17.04 -58.30
N ALA A 55 -45.48 -16.35 -58.28
CA ALA A 55 -45.98 -15.68 -57.08
C ALA A 55 -46.26 -16.66 -55.93
N ASP A 56 -46.81 -17.85 -56.23
CA ASP A 56 -47.08 -18.88 -55.21
C ASP A 56 -45.78 -19.46 -54.64
N PHE A 57 -44.76 -19.66 -55.49
CA PHE A 57 -43.44 -20.11 -55.06
C PHE A 57 -42.76 -19.06 -54.18
N ASP A 58 -42.72 -17.80 -54.62
CA ASP A 58 -42.12 -16.69 -53.88
C ASP A 58 -42.82 -16.49 -52.52
N GLN A 59 -44.14 -16.67 -52.47
CA GLN A 59 -44.91 -16.61 -51.22
C GLN A 59 -44.54 -17.76 -50.25
N ALA A 60 -44.34 -18.98 -50.77
CA ALA A 60 -43.91 -20.12 -49.95
C ALA A 60 -42.47 -19.94 -49.45
N GLU A 61 -41.57 -19.39 -50.28
CA GLU A 61 -40.20 -19.05 -49.89
C GLU A 61 -40.17 -17.96 -48.81
N ALA A 62 -40.95 -16.90 -48.99
CA ALA A 62 -41.08 -15.83 -48.00
C ALA A 62 -41.63 -16.36 -46.66
N SER A 63 -42.64 -17.24 -46.69
CA SER A 63 -43.19 -17.89 -45.50
C SER A 63 -42.17 -18.79 -44.78
N LEU A 64 -41.36 -19.54 -45.54
CA LEU A 64 -40.26 -20.32 -44.98
C LEU A 64 -39.21 -19.42 -44.32
N ALA A 65 -38.80 -18.34 -45.00
CA ALA A 65 -37.85 -17.38 -44.46
C ALA A 65 -38.37 -16.73 -43.16
N GLN A 66 -39.66 -16.37 -43.12
CA GLN A 66 -40.33 -15.83 -41.94
C GLN A 66 -40.33 -16.84 -40.77
N SER A 67 -40.74 -18.09 -41.00
CA SER A 67 -40.75 -19.11 -39.94
C SER A 67 -39.34 -19.42 -39.43
N ARG A 68 -38.32 -19.43 -40.32
CA ARG A 68 -36.92 -19.59 -39.91
C ARG A 68 -36.44 -18.44 -39.04
N ALA A 69 -36.76 -17.20 -39.41
CA ALA A 69 -36.44 -16.04 -38.60
C ALA A 69 -37.14 -16.09 -37.23
N SER A 70 -38.41 -16.49 -37.21
CA SER A 70 -39.19 -16.68 -35.98
C SER A 70 -38.56 -17.73 -35.05
N LEU A 71 -38.18 -18.90 -35.58
CA LEU A 71 -37.49 -19.94 -34.79
C LEU A 71 -36.18 -19.40 -34.19
N ARG A 72 -35.35 -18.72 -35.00
CA ARG A 72 -34.09 -18.12 -34.51
C ARG A 72 -34.33 -17.11 -33.38
N MET A 73 -35.41 -16.32 -33.46
CA MET A 73 -35.79 -15.40 -32.37
C MET A 73 -36.19 -16.17 -31.10
N ARG A 74 -36.98 -17.24 -31.21
CA ARG A 74 -37.38 -18.05 -30.04
C ARG A 74 -36.22 -18.81 -29.42
N GLU A 75 -35.31 -19.34 -30.23
CA GLU A 75 -34.07 -19.96 -29.74
C GLU A 75 -33.18 -18.96 -29.00
N ALA A 76 -33.07 -17.73 -29.49
CA ALA A 76 -32.32 -16.68 -28.79
C ALA A 76 -32.97 -16.30 -27.45
N SER A 77 -34.31 -16.26 -27.41
CA SER A 77 -35.06 -16.05 -26.17
C SER A 77 -34.87 -17.19 -25.18
N LEU A 78 -34.90 -18.45 -25.64
CA LEU A 78 -34.65 -19.62 -24.80
C LEU A 78 -33.25 -19.57 -24.18
N ARG A 79 -32.21 -19.33 -25.00
CA ARG A 79 -30.83 -19.18 -24.50
C ARG A 79 -30.68 -18.08 -23.45
N LYS A 80 -31.41 -16.97 -23.59
CA LYS A 80 -31.42 -15.90 -22.59
C LYS A 80 -31.94 -16.41 -21.25
N VAL A 81 -33.07 -17.12 -21.25
CA VAL A 81 -33.67 -17.67 -20.04
C VAL A 81 -32.81 -18.76 -19.41
N GLU A 82 -32.16 -19.61 -20.22
CA GLU A 82 -31.21 -20.61 -19.75
C GLU A 82 -30.03 -19.99 -19.01
N VAL A 83 -29.44 -18.93 -19.57
CA VAL A 83 -28.33 -18.19 -18.93
C VAL A 83 -28.78 -17.53 -17.63
N ASP A 84 -30.00 -16.98 -17.58
CA ASP A 84 -30.52 -16.38 -16.36
C ASP A 84 -30.84 -17.44 -15.28
N LEU A 85 -31.30 -18.63 -15.67
CA LEU A 85 -31.45 -19.78 -14.78
C LEU A 85 -30.09 -20.27 -14.26
N GLU A 86 -29.06 -20.35 -15.11
CA GLU A 86 -27.71 -20.74 -14.70
C GLU A 86 -27.16 -19.81 -13.61
N LYS A 87 -27.40 -18.50 -13.74
CA LYS A 87 -27.01 -17.49 -12.73
C LYS A 87 -27.72 -17.65 -11.39
N THR A 88 -28.81 -18.42 -11.30
CA THR A 88 -29.43 -18.74 -10.00
C THR A 88 -28.56 -19.67 -9.17
N THR A 89 -27.64 -20.41 -9.79
CA THR A 89 -26.67 -21.27 -9.09
C THR A 89 -25.33 -20.57 -9.05
N ILE A 90 -24.85 -20.28 -7.84
CA ILE A 90 -23.57 -19.61 -7.64
C ILE A 90 -22.48 -20.66 -7.52
N PHE A 91 -21.55 -20.66 -8.48
CA PHE A 91 -20.41 -21.58 -8.51
C PHE A 91 -19.13 -20.92 -7.98
N SER A 92 -18.18 -21.73 -7.50
CA SER A 92 -16.85 -21.26 -7.15
C SER A 92 -16.02 -21.02 -8.42
N PRO A 93 -15.51 -19.81 -8.68
CA PRO A 93 -14.71 -19.52 -9.87
C PRO A 93 -13.29 -20.10 -9.81
N MET A 94 -12.85 -20.54 -8.62
CA MET A 94 -11.51 -21.07 -8.38
C MET A 94 -11.52 -22.13 -7.26
N ASP A 95 -10.49 -22.96 -7.23
CA ASP A 95 -10.17 -23.79 -6.07
C ASP A 95 -9.71 -22.90 -4.92
N GLY A 96 -10.12 -23.22 -3.69
CA GLY A 96 -9.72 -22.44 -2.53
C GLY A 96 -10.48 -22.76 -1.26
N ILE A 97 -10.33 -21.88 -0.28
CA ILE A 97 -10.99 -21.96 1.04
C ILE A 97 -11.93 -20.77 1.18
N VAL A 98 -13.15 -21.03 1.67
CA VAL A 98 -14.11 -19.96 1.99
C VAL A 98 -13.64 -19.25 3.25
N ILE A 99 -13.24 -17.99 3.11
CA ILE A 99 -12.77 -17.14 4.22
C ILE A 99 -13.96 -16.51 4.96
N SER A 100 -14.98 -16.10 4.20
CA SER A 100 -16.14 -15.40 4.74
C SER A 100 -17.38 -15.76 3.95
N ARG A 101 -18.48 -15.98 4.67
CA ARG A 101 -19.83 -16.06 4.13
C ARG A 101 -20.61 -14.85 4.63
N ALA A 102 -21.09 -14.00 3.71
CA ALA A 102 -21.77 -12.76 4.06
C ALA A 102 -23.29 -12.85 3.95
N VAL A 103 -23.83 -14.02 3.61
CA VAL A 103 -25.27 -14.28 3.48
C VAL A 103 -25.64 -15.59 4.15
N ASP A 104 -26.85 -15.61 4.72
CA ASP A 104 -27.41 -16.81 5.33
C ASP A 104 -28.54 -17.41 4.49
N VAL A 105 -28.82 -18.68 4.74
CA VAL A 105 -29.92 -19.39 4.08
C VAL A 105 -31.23 -18.72 4.46
N GLY A 106 -32.05 -18.39 3.46
CA GLY A 106 -33.34 -17.71 3.64
C GLY A 106 -33.26 -16.18 3.63
N GLN A 107 -32.07 -15.59 3.57
CA GLN A 107 -31.93 -14.14 3.38
C GLN A 107 -32.22 -13.76 1.93
N THR A 108 -33.06 -12.74 1.73
CA THR A 108 -33.33 -12.20 0.39
C THR A 108 -32.12 -11.44 -0.12
N VAL A 109 -31.58 -11.90 -1.25
CA VAL A 109 -30.55 -11.17 -2.01
C VAL A 109 -31.20 -10.49 -3.19
N ALA A 110 -31.17 -9.15 -3.21
CA ALA A 110 -31.67 -8.39 -4.34
C ALA A 110 -30.53 -8.11 -5.32
N ALA A 111 -30.78 -8.34 -6.61
CA ALA A 111 -29.92 -7.84 -7.68
C ALA A 111 -30.06 -6.31 -7.72
N SER A 112 -29.18 -5.60 -7.02
CA SER A 112 -29.11 -4.14 -7.02
C SER A 112 -27.95 -3.64 -7.90
N LEU A 113 -27.85 -2.33 -8.13
CA LEU A 113 -26.69 -1.73 -8.84
C LEU A 113 -25.35 -2.02 -8.14
N ASN A 114 -25.38 -2.33 -6.84
CA ASN A 114 -24.23 -2.87 -6.12
C ASN A 114 -24.40 -4.38 -5.97
N ALA A 115 -23.56 -5.16 -6.64
CA ALA A 115 -23.55 -6.61 -6.51
C ALA A 115 -23.04 -6.98 -5.09
N PRO A 116 -23.87 -7.62 -4.24
CA PRO A 116 -23.43 -8.00 -2.90
C PRO A 116 -22.40 -9.12 -2.99
N VAL A 117 -21.32 -9.00 -2.23
CA VAL A 117 -20.31 -10.07 -2.10
C VAL A 117 -20.88 -11.16 -1.21
N LEU A 118 -21.28 -12.31 -1.79
CA LEU A 118 -21.87 -13.42 -1.04
C LEU A 118 -20.81 -14.26 -0.29
N PHE A 119 -19.70 -14.55 -0.97
CA PHE A 119 -18.62 -15.38 -0.45
C PHE A 119 -17.27 -14.72 -0.76
N LYS A 120 -16.33 -14.78 0.19
CA LYS A 120 -14.92 -14.45 -0.04
C LYS A 120 -14.11 -15.74 -0.04
N LEU A 121 -13.35 -15.96 -1.11
CA LEU A 121 -12.55 -17.16 -1.33
C LEU A 121 -11.06 -16.79 -1.31
N ALA A 122 -10.24 -17.58 -0.62
CA ALA A 122 -8.78 -17.54 -0.73
C ALA A 122 -8.34 -18.69 -1.61
N GLN A 123 -7.57 -18.41 -2.66
CA GLN A 123 -7.02 -19.44 -3.55
C GLN A 123 -5.96 -20.28 -2.83
N ASP A 124 -4.96 -19.61 -2.25
CA ASP A 124 -3.89 -20.27 -1.51
C ASP A 124 -3.54 -19.46 -0.26
N LEU A 125 -3.56 -20.11 0.91
CA LEU A 125 -3.16 -19.51 2.18
C LEU A 125 -1.66 -19.67 2.45
N ARG A 126 -0.94 -20.45 1.64
CA ARG A 126 0.52 -20.60 1.75
C ARG A 126 1.26 -19.38 1.23
N GLN A 127 0.65 -18.62 0.32
CA GLN A 127 1.20 -17.34 -0.13
C GLN A 127 0.34 -16.22 0.44
N MET A 128 0.93 -15.46 1.36
CA MET A 128 0.27 -14.36 2.02
C MET A 128 0.85 -13.05 1.53
N ARG A 129 0.01 -12.02 1.51
CA ARG A 129 0.42 -10.65 1.24
C ARG A 129 0.12 -9.79 2.43
N ILE A 130 1.09 -8.99 2.84
CA ILE A 130 0.89 -7.93 3.81
C ILE A 130 0.74 -6.63 3.04
N GLU A 131 -0.34 -5.91 3.30
CA GLU A 131 -0.52 -4.53 2.85
C GLU A 131 0.02 -3.60 3.94
N ALA A 132 1.29 -3.22 3.82
CA ALA A 132 1.95 -2.33 4.78
C ALA A 132 1.65 -0.87 4.42
N GLN A 133 1.11 -0.11 5.36
CA GLN A 133 0.87 1.32 5.22
C GLN A 133 2.12 2.09 5.62
N ILE A 134 2.72 2.79 4.66
CA ILE A 134 3.94 3.59 4.84
C ILE A 134 3.56 5.07 4.74
N SER A 135 4.11 5.91 5.61
CA SER A 135 3.86 7.36 5.56
C SER A 135 4.46 7.99 4.30
N GLU A 136 3.84 9.04 3.78
CA GLU A 136 4.37 9.84 2.67
C GLU A 136 5.83 10.29 2.88
N ALA A 137 6.25 10.55 4.12
CA ALA A 137 7.62 10.94 4.43
C ALA A 137 8.66 9.84 4.15
N ASP A 138 8.28 8.58 4.29
CA ASP A 138 9.20 7.43 4.30
C ASP A 138 9.15 6.62 3.00
N VAL A 139 8.11 6.79 2.17
CA VAL A 139 7.90 6.02 0.94
C VAL A 139 9.06 6.15 -0.05
N GLY A 140 9.79 7.29 -0.03
CA GLY A 140 10.93 7.55 -0.91
C GLY A 140 12.12 6.60 -0.72
N ASP A 141 12.27 6.03 0.48
CA ASP A 141 13.35 5.10 0.81
C ASP A 141 12.96 3.61 0.63
N VAL A 142 11.68 3.34 0.34
CA VAL A 142 11.16 1.98 0.17
C VAL A 142 11.20 1.59 -1.30
N ALA A 143 11.84 0.46 -1.59
CA ALA A 143 12.01 -0.06 -2.94
C ALA A 143 11.63 -1.55 -3.03
N GLU A 144 11.24 -1.97 -4.24
CA GLU A 144 10.98 -3.37 -4.55
C GLU A 144 12.23 -4.22 -4.30
N GLY A 145 12.05 -5.42 -3.74
CA GLY A 145 13.13 -6.35 -3.39
C GLY A 145 13.73 -6.16 -2.00
N GLN A 146 13.36 -5.13 -1.26
CA GLN A 146 13.81 -4.95 0.13
C GLN A 146 13.30 -6.07 1.04
N ARG A 147 14.14 -6.46 2.01
CA ARG A 147 13.78 -7.45 3.02
C ARG A 147 12.91 -6.81 4.08
N VAL A 148 11.84 -7.51 4.45
CA VAL A 148 10.93 -7.09 5.51
C VAL A 148 10.97 -8.14 6.61
N SER A 149 11.15 -7.69 7.84
CA SER A 149 10.91 -8.50 9.03
C SER A 149 9.60 -8.06 9.65
N PHE A 150 8.75 -8.98 10.06
CA PHE A 150 7.48 -8.62 10.67
C PHE A 150 7.11 -9.57 11.79
N THR A 151 6.32 -9.06 12.73
CA THR A 151 5.67 -9.84 13.79
C THR A 151 4.17 -9.68 13.65
N VAL A 152 3.42 -10.67 14.14
CA VAL A 152 1.96 -10.59 14.21
C VAL A 152 1.53 -10.65 15.67
N ASP A 153 0.46 -9.95 16.01
CA ASP A 153 0.00 -9.85 17.40
C ASP A 153 -0.36 -11.23 17.99
N ALA A 154 -0.77 -12.16 17.15
CA ALA A 154 -1.05 -13.54 17.53
C ALA A 154 0.22 -14.35 17.90
N PHE A 155 1.39 -13.96 17.39
CA PHE A 155 2.67 -14.64 17.61
C PHE A 155 3.81 -13.64 17.87
N PRO A 156 3.80 -12.91 18.99
CA PRO A 156 4.75 -11.82 19.25
C PRO A 156 6.20 -12.30 19.41
N ALA A 157 6.40 -13.58 19.78
CA ALA A 157 7.73 -14.17 19.95
C ALA A 157 8.33 -14.73 18.65
N GLN A 158 7.58 -14.75 17.54
CA GLN A 158 8.05 -15.25 16.25
C GLN A 158 8.18 -14.10 15.26
N THR A 159 9.39 -13.91 14.74
CA THR A 159 9.64 -13.00 13.63
C THR A 159 9.56 -13.77 12.32
N PHE A 160 8.76 -13.25 11.41
CA PHE A 160 8.62 -13.75 10.05
C PHE A 160 9.35 -12.81 9.10
N THR A 161 9.71 -13.33 7.93
CA THR A 161 10.39 -12.57 6.89
C THR A 161 9.55 -12.54 5.63
N GLY A 162 9.60 -11.42 4.92
CA GLY A 162 8.98 -11.23 3.61
C GLY A 162 9.85 -10.37 2.72
N VAL A 163 9.39 -10.16 1.49
CA VAL A 163 10.07 -9.31 0.50
C VAL A 163 9.05 -8.32 -0.06
N VAL A 164 9.44 -7.05 -0.18
CA VAL A 164 8.61 -6.03 -0.85
C VAL A 164 8.51 -6.41 -2.33
N SER A 165 7.31 -6.73 -2.80
CA SER A 165 7.09 -7.06 -4.20
C SER A 165 6.65 -5.86 -5.02
N GLN A 166 5.92 -4.93 -4.40
CA GLN A 166 5.44 -3.73 -5.08
C GLN A 166 5.18 -2.61 -4.08
N VAL A 167 5.46 -1.37 -4.47
CA VAL A 167 4.94 -0.17 -3.78
C VAL A 167 3.87 0.46 -4.67
N ARG A 168 2.64 0.60 -4.17
CA ARG A 168 1.54 1.20 -4.95
C ARG A 168 1.79 2.70 -5.11
N PHE A 169 1.54 3.22 -6.30
CA PHE A 169 1.63 4.66 -6.59
C PHE A 169 0.41 5.46 -6.13
N GLU A 170 -0.73 4.79 -5.94
CA GLU A 170 -1.95 5.43 -5.44
C GLU A 170 -1.88 5.55 -3.91
N PRO A 171 -1.91 6.77 -3.35
CA PRO A 171 -1.95 6.95 -1.91
C PRO A 171 -3.36 6.68 -1.37
N VAL A 172 -3.42 6.27 -0.11
CA VAL A 172 -4.65 6.14 0.67
C VAL A 172 -4.59 7.11 1.83
N THR A 173 -5.60 7.99 1.94
CA THR A 173 -5.69 8.93 3.05
C THR A 173 -6.55 8.34 4.16
N VAL A 174 -5.93 8.06 5.31
CA VAL A 174 -6.63 7.58 6.51
C VAL A 174 -6.51 8.67 7.58
N GLN A 175 -7.64 9.18 8.06
CA GLN A 175 -7.67 10.23 9.09
C GLN A 175 -6.83 11.48 8.75
N ASN A 176 -6.86 11.92 7.49
CA ASN A 176 -6.05 13.03 6.95
C ASN A 176 -4.53 12.79 6.93
N VAL A 177 -4.08 11.54 7.13
CA VAL A 177 -2.68 11.14 6.95
C VAL A 177 -2.57 10.38 5.62
N VAL A 178 -1.67 10.86 4.75
CA VAL A 178 -1.40 10.26 3.44
C VAL A 178 -0.44 9.08 3.63
N ASN A 179 -0.92 7.88 3.28
CA ASN A 179 -0.13 6.66 3.34
C ASN A 179 -0.03 6.01 1.95
N TYR A 180 1.10 5.40 1.65
CA TYR A 180 1.29 4.54 0.49
C TYR A 180 1.25 3.08 0.92
N ILE A 181 0.69 2.21 0.08
CA ILE A 181 0.61 0.77 0.37
C ILE A 181 1.79 0.06 -0.29
N ALA A 182 2.65 -0.56 0.52
CA ALA A 182 3.60 -1.55 0.03
C ALA A 182 3.01 -2.96 0.18
N ILE A 183 3.14 -3.75 -0.87
CA ILE A 183 2.80 -5.17 -0.90
C ILE A 183 4.06 -5.95 -0.56
N VAL A 184 3.97 -6.74 0.50
CA VAL A 184 5.04 -7.64 0.94
C VAL A 184 4.57 -9.07 0.74
N ASP A 185 5.27 -9.83 -0.09
CA ASP A 185 5.02 -11.26 -0.27
C ASP A 185 5.65 -12.06 0.88
N VAL A 186 4.87 -12.97 1.43
CA VAL A 186 5.20 -13.76 2.62
C VAL A 186 4.89 -15.22 2.35
N ASP A 187 5.87 -16.09 2.60
CA ASP A 187 5.65 -17.53 2.64
C ASP A 187 5.03 -17.95 3.98
N ASN A 188 3.86 -18.57 3.90
CA ASN A 188 3.10 -19.16 5.00
C ASN A 188 2.96 -20.67 4.79
N SER A 189 4.05 -21.34 4.42
CA SER A 189 4.15 -22.80 4.32
C SER A 189 3.64 -23.53 5.57
N GLY A 190 3.76 -22.93 6.75
CA GLY A 190 3.23 -23.48 8.01
C GLY A 190 1.74 -23.26 8.27
N LEU A 191 1.01 -22.54 7.40
CA LEU A 191 -0.42 -22.19 7.53
C LEU A 191 -0.81 -21.59 8.89
N LYS A 192 0.14 -20.93 9.56
CA LYS A 192 -0.08 -20.29 10.87
C LYS A 192 -0.72 -18.92 10.74
N LEU A 193 -0.36 -18.21 9.68
CA LEU A 193 -0.89 -16.88 9.39
C LEU A 193 -2.28 -17.01 8.75
N ARG A 194 -3.22 -16.16 9.18
CA ARG A 194 -4.58 -16.11 8.63
C ARG A 194 -4.84 -14.73 8.02
N PRO A 195 -5.66 -14.64 6.95
CA PRO A 195 -6.10 -13.36 6.42
C PRO A 195 -6.78 -12.51 7.50
N GLY A 196 -6.48 -11.21 7.51
CA GLY A 196 -7.05 -10.24 8.46
C GLY A 196 -6.28 -10.08 9.78
N MET A 197 -5.14 -10.77 9.95
CA MET A 197 -4.24 -10.49 11.09
C MET A 197 -3.53 -9.14 10.94
N THR A 198 -3.37 -8.43 12.04
CA THR A 198 -2.51 -7.23 12.12
C THR A 198 -1.06 -7.65 12.21
N ALA A 199 -0.21 -7.04 11.39
CA ALA A 199 1.23 -7.30 11.37
C ALA A 199 1.99 -5.98 11.55
N ASN A 200 3.04 -6.02 12.38
CA ASN A 200 4.00 -4.94 12.53
C ASN A 200 5.21 -5.27 11.65
N ALA A 201 5.39 -4.52 10.56
CA ALA A 201 6.44 -4.74 9.59
C ALA A 201 7.56 -3.69 9.74
N ALA A 202 8.80 -4.15 9.76
CA ALA A 202 10.01 -3.35 9.68
C ALA A 202 10.71 -3.66 8.36
N ILE A 203 10.75 -2.65 7.48
CA ILE A 203 11.38 -2.73 6.15
C ILE A 203 12.83 -2.27 6.27
N GLU A 204 13.78 -3.09 5.82
CA GLU A 204 15.19 -2.71 5.76
C GLU A 204 15.43 -1.78 4.56
N THR A 205 15.46 -0.45 4.79
CA THR A 205 15.67 0.55 3.74
C THR A 205 17.12 0.67 3.29
N ALA A 206 18.06 0.57 4.24
CA ALA A 206 19.49 0.61 3.99
C ALA A 206 20.26 -0.29 4.94
N ARG A 207 21.21 -1.06 4.38
CA ARG A 207 22.18 -1.84 5.15
C ARG A 207 23.58 -1.35 4.83
N ARG A 208 24.38 -1.12 5.87
CA ARG A 208 25.81 -0.79 5.80
C ARG A 208 26.55 -1.66 6.79
N GLU A 209 27.57 -2.35 6.31
CA GLU A 209 28.43 -3.21 7.13
C GLU A 209 29.81 -2.54 7.26
N ASN A 210 30.49 -2.80 8.38
CA ASN A 210 31.82 -2.26 8.68
C ASN A 210 31.90 -0.73 8.68
N VAL A 211 30.94 -0.06 9.32
CA VAL A 211 30.91 1.40 9.47
C VAL A 211 31.13 1.84 10.91
N LEU A 212 31.83 2.95 11.09
CA LEU A 212 31.90 3.62 12.38
C LEU A 212 30.53 4.18 12.73
N ARG A 213 30.00 3.76 13.88
CA ARG A 213 28.71 4.22 14.39
C ARG A 213 28.90 5.00 15.67
N LEU A 214 28.13 6.07 15.81
CA LEU A 214 28.15 6.94 16.97
C LEU A 214 26.78 6.95 17.63
N PRO A 215 26.66 6.84 18.96
CA PRO A 215 25.37 7.00 19.63
C PRO A 215 24.82 8.40 19.38
N ASN A 216 23.52 8.50 19.09
CA ASN A 216 22.88 9.79 18.81
C ASN A 216 22.95 10.78 19.98
N ALA A 217 23.13 10.29 21.20
CA ALA A 217 23.38 11.11 22.38
C ALA A 217 24.67 11.95 22.25
N ALA A 218 25.74 11.40 21.65
CA ALA A 218 27.01 12.11 21.48
C ALA A 218 26.91 13.26 20.46
N LEU A 219 26.01 13.16 19.48
CA LEU A 219 25.76 14.23 18.50
C LEU A 219 24.92 15.39 19.07
N ARG A 220 24.21 15.17 20.17
CA ARG A 220 23.36 16.18 20.84
C ARG A 220 24.04 16.82 22.04
N PHE A 221 25.14 16.25 22.51
CA PHE A 221 25.87 16.77 23.65
C PHE A 221 26.42 18.17 23.32
N ARG A 222 26.07 19.15 24.15
CA ARG A 222 26.69 20.47 24.17
C ARG A 222 27.28 20.67 25.56
N PRO A 223 28.57 20.95 25.70
CA PRO A 223 29.13 21.33 26.98
C PRO A 223 28.48 22.64 27.47
N GLU A 224 28.28 22.79 28.79
CA GLU A 224 27.85 24.07 29.37
C GLU A 224 28.92 25.15 29.11
N GLU A 225 28.49 26.40 28.92
CA GLU A 225 29.35 27.57 28.74
C GLU A 225 30.34 27.68 29.91
N GLY A 226 31.55 27.14 29.73
CA GLY A 226 32.59 27.07 30.76
C GLY A 226 33.50 25.84 30.70
N ALA A 227 33.16 24.79 29.96
CA ALA A 227 34.09 23.68 29.72
C ALA A 227 35.20 24.11 28.75
N ALA A 228 36.46 23.84 29.09
CA ALA A 228 37.60 24.06 28.20
C ALA A 228 37.51 23.12 26.99
N VAL A 229 36.88 23.61 25.92
CA VAL A 229 36.83 22.94 24.63
C VAL A 229 38.05 23.38 23.83
N GLU A 230 39.01 22.48 23.66
CA GLU A 230 40.09 22.69 22.70
C GLU A 230 39.53 22.34 21.31
N ALA A 231 39.14 23.37 20.56
CA ALA A 231 38.82 23.21 19.16
C ALA A 231 40.14 23.08 18.38
N GLU A 232 40.43 21.90 17.85
CA GLU A 232 41.51 21.79 16.87
C GLU A 232 41.08 22.52 15.59
N PRO A 233 41.93 23.40 15.02
CA PRO A 233 41.54 24.22 13.90
C PRO A 233 41.27 23.35 12.67
N ALA A 234 40.07 23.53 12.10
CA ALA A 234 39.78 23.09 10.75
C ALA A 234 40.76 23.79 9.78
N ASP A 235 41.45 22.98 8.97
CA ASP A 235 42.36 23.45 7.92
C ASP A 235 41.55 24.21 6.85
N ASP A 236 41.38 25.52 7.04
CA ASP A 236 40.74 26.45 6.11
C ASP A 236 41.81 27.30 5.43
N ARG A 237 42.32 26.82 4.30
CA ARG A 237 43.13 27.62 3.38
C ARG A 237 42.24 28.17 2.27
N SER A 238 41.69 29.37 2.49
CA SER A 238 41.22 30.25 1.42
C SER A 238 41.70 31.69 1.69
N PRO A 239 42.33 32.40 0.73
CA PRO A 239 42.89 33.73 0.97
C PRO A 239 41.82 34.85 0.93
N PRO A 240 42.06 35.99 1.60
CA PRO A 240 41.10 37.09 1.72
C PRO A 240 40.95 37.91 0.43
N PRO A 241 39.80 38.55 0.18
CA PRO A 241 39.57 39.36 -1.01
C PRO A 241 40.14 40.78 -0.87
N ASP A 242 40.73 41.25 -1.98
CA ASP A 242 41.28 42.58 -2.17
C ASP A 242 40.24 43.69 -2.04
N ARG A 243 40.67 44.80 -1.42
CA ARG A 243 39.96 46.08 -1.36
C ARG A 243 40.04 46.77 -2.71
N ALA A 244 38.90 47.19 -3.27
CA ALA A 244 38.85 48.11 -4.39
C ALA A 244 38.08 49.38 -4.01
N GLU A 245 38.73 50.50 -4.30
CA GLU A 245 38.33 51.89 -4.09
C GLU A 245 37.03 52.26 -4.82
N GLY A 246 36.21 53.11 -4.20
CA GLY A 246 35.05 53.72 -4.85
C GLY A 246 35.39 55.02 -5.59
N PRO A 247 34.59 55.44 -6.60
CA PRO A 247 34.63 56.80 -7.12
C PRO A 247 33.47 57.69 -6.58
N PRO A 248 33.57 59.03 -6.73
CA PRO A 248 32.90 60.03 -5.88
C PRO A 248 31.53 60.51 -6.42
N PRO A 249 30.77 61.35 -5.66
CA PRO A 249 29.39 61.71 -6.00
C PRO A 249 29.30 63.00 -6.83
N GLY A 250 28.34 63.05 -7.75
CA GLY A 250 27.92 64.25 -8.47
C GLY A 250 26.39 64.34 -8.50
N GLY A 251 25.86 65.49 -8.08
CA GLY A 251 24.41 65.77 -7.98
C GLY A 251 23.78 66.28 -9.29
N PRO A 252 22.73 67.12 -9.23
CA PRO A 252 21.34 66.71 -9.46
C PRO A 252 20.67 67.47 -10.62
N ASP A 253 19.61 66.90 -11.22
CA ASP A 253 18.58 67.65 -11.98
C ASP A 253 17.32 66.78 -12.21
N GLY A 254 16.12 67.32 -11.92
CA GLY A 254 14.80 66.67 -12.15
C GLY A 254 14.23 66.97 -13.56
N PRO A 255 12.89 67.00 -13.80
CA PRO A 255 11.72 66.35 -13.18
C PRO A 255 10.93 65.43 -14.19
N GLY A 256 9.80 64.83 -13.78
CA GLY A 256 8.99 63.81 -14.52
C GLY A 256 8.35 64.25 -15.87
N PRO A 257 7.53 63.40 -16.56
CA PRO A 257 6.29 62.82 -15.98
C PRO A 257 5.90 61.39 -16.45
N GLU A 258 4.73 60.97 -16.00
CA GLU A 258 4.01 59.70 -16.12
C GLU A 258 3.88 59.12 -17.55
N THR A 259 3.94 57.78 -17.69
CA THR A 259 2.91 56.93 -18.33
C THR A 259 3.36 55.46 -18.35
N GLY A 260 2.40 54.56 -18.24
CA GLY A 260 2.61 53.18 -17.82
C GLY A 260 3.19 52.20 -18.85
N ALA A 261 3.78 51.12 -18.33
CA ALA A 261 3.84 49.80 -18.95
C ALA A 261 4.39 48.80 -17.92
N ARG A 262 3.54 47.90 -17.40
CA ARG A 262 4.01 46.69 -16.73
C ARG A 262 4.37 45.65 -17.79
N ARG A 263 5.65 45.56 -18.15
CA ARG A 263 6.29 44.38 -18.77
C ARG A 263 7.76 44.29 -18.35
N GLY A 264 8.16 43.08 -17.98
CA GLY A 264 9.52 42.63 -17.69
C GLY A 264 9.39 41.30 -16.95
N SER A 265 9.41 40.10 -17.54
CA SER A 265 10.32 39.46 -18.49
C SER A 265 11.76 39.34 -17.99
N GLY A 266 12.09 38.16 -17.45
CA GLY A 266 13.23 37.40 -17.98
C GLY A 266 14.44 37.19 -17.06
N ARG A 267 14.95 35.95 -17.18
CA ARG A 267 16.28 35.41 -16.79
C ARG A 267 16.35 34.93 -15.33
N GLY A 268 16.84 33.73 -15.01
CA GLY A 268 17.71 32.84 -15.78
C GLY A 268 17.51 31.36 -15.46
N ARG A 269 17.74 30.57 -16.51
CA ARG A 269 18.06 29.14 -16.52
C ARG A 269 19.57 29.00 -16.22
N ALA A 270 19.96 27.84 -15.67
CA ALA A 270 21.30 27.44 -15.18
C ALA A 270 21.52 27.83 -13.70
N ASP A 271 21.77 26.95 -12.74
CA ASP A 271 22.36 25.61 -12.74
C ASP A 271 21.69 24.73 -11.67
N ARG A 272 21.10 23.59 -12.08
CA ARG A 272 20.93 22.44 -11.18
C ARG A 272 22.03 21.44 -11.53
N ALA A 273 23.23 21.72 -11.04
CA ALA A 273 24.31 20.76 -11.00
C ALA A 273 24.26 20.01 -9.67
N ALA A 274 24.26 18.68 -9.78
CA ALA A 274 24.64 17.69 -8.78
C ALA A 274 23.99 17.78 -7.39
N GLY A 275 23.03 16.88 -7.14
CA GLY A 275 22.64 16.47 -5.79
C GLY A 275 23.82 15.83 -5.07
N ALA A 276 24.70 16.64 -4.50
CA ALA A 276 25.56 16.23 -3.42
C ALA A 276 24.68 16.19 -2.17
N VAL A 277 24.45 14.99 -1.64
CA VAL A 277 23.99 14.79 -0.26
C VAL A 277 24.85 15.70 0.61
N ARG A 278 24.27 16.80 1.11
CA ARG A 278 24.98 17.64 2.08
C ARG A 278 25.30 16.72 3.25
N ALA A 279 26.56 16.35 3.38
CA ALA A 279 27.03 15.69 4.57
C ALA A 279 26.65 16.60 5.74
N ASP A 280 25.65 16.18 6.53
CA ASP A 280 25.25 16.92 7.72
C ASP A 280 26.45 16.85 8.67
N ARG A 281 27.24 17.93 8.69
CA ARG A 281 28.48 18.00 9.46
C ARG A 281 28.09 18.33 10.89
N ARG A 282 28.32 17.40 11.80
CA ARG A 282 28.02 17.57 13.23
C ARG A 282 29.29 17.53 14.04
N THR A 283 29.32 18.32 15.11
CA THR A 283 30.45 18.35 16.04
C THR A 283 30.23 17.32 17.13
N VAL A 284 31.26 16.51 17.39
CA VAL A 284 31.29 15.49 18.43
C VAL A 284 32.45 15.81 19.36
N TYR A 285 32.24 15.58 20.65
CA TYR A 285 33.26 15.84 21.66
C TYR A 285 33.93 14.54 22.09
N ILE A 286 35.25 14.52 22.05
CA ILE A 286 36.09 13.41 22.48
C ILE A 286 36.69 13.77 23.83
N SER A 287 36.67 12.82 24.77
CA SER A 287 37.30 13.01 26.08
C SER A 287 38.77 12.60 26.01
N ASN A 288 39.68 13.54 26.29
CA ASN A 288 41.13 13.28 26.36
C ASN A 288 41.62 13.10 27.82
N GLY A 289 40.73 12.79 28.75
CA GLY A 289 41.01 12.81 30.19
C GLY A 289 40.20 13.90 30.91
N ALA A 290 40.22 13.87 32.24
CA ALA A 290 39.18 14.37 33.16
C ALA A 290 38.75 15.86 33.05
N VAL A 291 39.33 16.70 32.18
CA VAL A 291 39.03 18.15 32.14
C VAL A 291 38.95 18.77 30.72
N SER A 292 39.49 18.13 29.67
CA SER A 292 39.55 18.73 28.32
C SER A 292 38.72 17.94 27.29
N LEU A 293 37.83 18.64 26.59
CA LEU A 293 37.02 18.10 25.50
C LEU A 293 37.60 18.56 24.15
N ALA A 294 37.90 17.61 23.27
CA ALA A 294 38.30 17.93 21.90
C ALA A 294 37.06 17.91 20.98
N ALA A 295 36.77 19.04 20.33
CA ALA A 295 35.68 19.13 19.37
C ALA A 295 36.15 18.64 17.99
N ARG A 296 35.52 17.58 17.46
CA ARG A 296 35.76 17.09 16.10
C ARG A 296 34.52 17.16 15.24
N THR A 297 34.64 17.73 14.05
CA THR A 297 33.57 17.76 13.07
C THR A 297 33.56 16.47 12.27
N VAL A 298 32.44 15.75 12.32
CA VAL A 298 32.23 14.50 11.59
C VAL A 298 31.08 14.67 10.60
N ALA A 299 31.19 14.05 9.43
CA ALA A 299 30.07 13.98 8.50
C ALA A 299 29.18 12.80 8.90
N THR A 300 27.89 13.02 9.06
CA THR A 300 26.97 11.93 9.42
C THR A 300 26.36 11.27 8.17
N GLY A 301 26.06 9.98 8.30
CA GLY A 301 25.40 9.13 7.30
C GLY A 301 24.01 8.68 7.76
N ILE A 302 23.63 7.45 7.40
CA ILE A 302 22.34 6.90 7.77
C ILE A 302 22.24 6.72 9.31
N THR A 303 21.03 6.82 9.86
CA THR A 303 20.77 6.60 11.29
C THR A 303 19.64 5.60 11.48
N ASP A 304 19.76 4.74 12.49
CA ASP A 304 18.70 3.83 12.95
C ASP A 304 17.89 4.43 14.11
N GLY A 305 18.07 5.72 14.41
CA GLY A 305 17.46 6.43 15.53
C GLY A 305 18.23 6.31 16.85
N SER A 306 19.03 5.26 17.05
CA SER A 306 19.89 5.09 18.23
C SER A 306 21.36 5.41 17.93
N TRP A 307 21.81 5.03 16.75
CA TRP A 307 23.15 5.17 16.22
C TRP A 307 23.11 5.90 14.87
N THR A 308 24.15 6.68 14.61
CA THR A 308 24.36 7.34 13.33
C THR A 308 25.70 6.91 12.76
N GLU A 309 25.70 6.58 11.47
CA GLU A 309 26.92 6.33 10.70
C GLU A 309 27.79 7.58 10.66
N VAL A 310 29.09 7.41 10.91
CA VAL A 310 30.10 8.45 10.71
C VAL A 310 30.79 8.20 9.38
N ARG A 311 30.72 9.19 8.49
CA ARG A 311 31.40 9.19 7.19
C ARG A 311 32.62 10.11 7.25
N GLY A 312 33.73 9.66 6.68
CA GLY A 312 34.96 10.43 6.55
C GLY A 312 35.93 10.32 7.75
N PRO A 313 37.11 10.95 7.66
CA PRO A 313 38.26 10.69 8.55
C PRO A 313 38.16 11.34 9.94
N GLY A 314 36.99 11.81 10.36
CA GLY A 314 36.84 12.63 11.57
C GLY A 314 36.97 11.87 12.90
N LEU A 315 36.80 10.54 12.88
CA LEU A 315 36.85 9.67 14.07
C LEU A 315 37.56 8.36 13.72
N LYS A 316 38.31 7.81 14.68
CA LYS A 316 38.94 6.48 14.56
C LYS A 316 38.23 5.45 15.43
N GLU A 317 38.35 4.18 15.04
CA GLU A 317 37.85 3.07 15.84
C GLU A 317 38.53 3.03 17.21
N GLY A 318 37.74 2.95 18.29
CA GLY A 318 38.23 2.91 19.66
C GLY A 318 38.33 4.26 20.39
N GLU A 319 38.03 5.39 19.74
CA GLU A 319 38.03 6.70 20.41
C GLU A 319 36.82 6.88 21.35
N VAL A 320 37.05 7.44 22.54
CA VAL A 320 36.01 7.62 23.58
C VAL A 320 35.27 8.95 23.38
N VAL A 321 34.01 8.83 22.99
CA VAL A 321 33.11 9.96 22.74
C VAL A 321 32.24 10.28 23.95
N VAL A 322 31.95 11.57 24.16
CA VAL A 322 31.11 12.01 25.28
C VAL A 322 29.64 11.99 24.87
N THR A 323 28.83 11.23 25.60
CA THR A 323 27.37 11.12 25.40
C THR A 323 26.57 11.95 26.39
N GLY A 324 27.19 12.46 27.46
CA GLY A 324 26.58 13.30 28.49
C GLY A 324 27.54 13.56 29.65
N VAL A 325 27.24 14.57 30.46
CA VAL A 325 27.92 14.84 31.74
C VAL A 325 26.96 14.48 32.86
N GLN A 326 27.36 13.55 33.71
CA GLN A 326 26.58 13.18 34.89
C GLN A 326 27.12 14.01 36.06
N ALA A 327 26.36 15.01 36.51
CA ALA A 327 26.67 15.71 37.75
C ALA A 327 26.62 14.68 38.89
N GLY A 328 27.75 14.47 39.57
CA GLY A 328 27.86 13.52 40.66
C GLY A 328 26.94 13.90 41.82
N GLY A 329 25.79 13.22 41.91
CA GLY A 329 25.06 13.09 43.16
C GLY A 329 25.73 12.02 44.02
N GLU A 330 26.05 12.37 45.26
CA GLU A 330 26.56 11.44 46.26
C GLU A 330 25.74 10.14 46.31
N ARG A 331 26.43 9.00 46.23
CA ARG A 331 25.85 7.71 46.63
C ARG A 331 25.60 7.74 48.14
N SER A 332 24.40 8.13 48.56
CA SER A 332 23.92 7.80 49.89
C SER A 332 23.22 6.43 49.83
N ALA A 333 23.90 5.43 50.39
CA ALA A 333 23.34 4.10 50.60
C ALA A 333 22.18 4.19 51.61
N ARG A 334 20.94 4.15 51.13
CA ARG A 334 19.77 3.98 52.01
C ARG A 334 19.44 2.50 52.08
N ALA A 335 19.91 1.87 53.15
CA ALA A 335 19.50 0.55 53.60
C ALA A 335 17.98 0.53 53.85
N ALA A 336 17.39 -0.65 53.61
CA ALA A 336 15.99 -0.97 53.79
C ALA A 336 15.46 -0.58 55.18
N GLY A 337 14.37 0.19 55.20
CA GLY A 337 13.68 0.63 56.40
C GLY A 337 12.30 1.18 56.05
N GLY A 338 11.47 0.35 55.43
CA GLY A 338 10.07 0.67 55.16
C GLY A 338 9.23 0.50 56.42
N SER A 339 9.01 1.57 57.18
CA SER A 339 7.94 1.63 58.18
C SER A 339 6.77 2.42 57.60
N SER A 340 5.73 1.70 57.18
CA SER A 340 4.47 2.27 56.69
C SER A 340 3.70 3.00 57.81
N PRO A 341 2.98 4.11 57.53
CA PRO A 341 2.40 4.99 58.56
C PRO A 341 1.07 4.49 59.16
N PHE A 342 0.62 3.28 58.84
CA PHE A 342 -0.76 2.83 59.09
C PHE A 342 -0.89 1.45 59.74
N MET A 343 0.04 1.03 60.61
CA MET A 343 -0.17 -0.15 61.47
C MET A 343 -0.32 0.22 62.96
N PRO A 344 -1.32 -0.35 63.66
CA PRO A 344 -1.46 -0.19 65.12
C PRO A 344 -0.39 -1.01 65.86
N GLY A 345 0.21 -0.42 66.89
CA GLY A 345 1.30 -1.05 67.66
C GLY A 345 0.85 -2.26 68.51
N PRO A 346 1.75 -3.20 68.84
CA PRO A 346 1.40 -4.40 69.61
C PRO A 346 1.22 -4.11 71.11
N PRO A 347 0.47 -4.96 71.85
CA PRO A 347 0.11 -4.70 73.23
C PRO A 347 1.31 -4.88 74.17
N ARG A 348 1.42 -4.00 75.17
CA ARG A 348 2.42 -4.10 76.25
C ARG A 348 2.11 -5.30 77.14
N ARG A 349 3.01 -6.28 77.16
CA ARG A 349 3.05 -7.36 78.15
C ARG A 349 3.93 -6.94 79.31
N GLY A 350 3.32 -6.56 80.43
CA GLY A 350 3.96 -6.41 81.73
C GLY A 350 3.74 -7.68 82.56
N MET A 351 4.84 -8.27 83.04
CA MET A 351 4.89 -9.38 83.98
C MET A 351 4.82 -8.85 85.42
N ARG A 352 3.83 -9.30 86.19
CA ARG A 352 3.89 -9.88 87.55
C ARG A 352 2.57 -9.73 88.28
#